data_AF-A0A9D8JHW0-F1
#
_entry.id   AF-A0A9D8JHW0-F1
#
_cell.length_a   1.000
_cell.length_b   1.000
_cell.length_c   1.000
_cell.angle_alpha   90.00
_cell.angle_beta   90.00
_cell.angle_gamma   90.00
#
_symmetry.space_group_name_H-M   'P 1'
#
loop_
_entity.id
_entity.type
_entity.pdbx_description
1 polymer ?
#
loop_
_entity_poly.entity_id
_entity_poly.type
_entity_poly.pdbx_seq_one_letter_code
_entity_poly.pdbx_strand_id
1 'polypeptide(L)'
;MSKSREVIEKHLKNAQEHLAARTKLLADKKLDKKQTKRDVTFRKLQALVRKYANRLASLDKLQAVLTDVEQRRAERAAAPKVPKEKKKRVVAPAPKAKGGGKKEKKA
;
A
#
# COMPACT_ATOMS: atom_id res chain seq x y z
N MET A 1 -6.67 5.67 -17.41
CA MET A 1 -6.27 6.19 -16.08
C MET A 1 -7.43 5.98 -15.11
N SER A 2 -7.20 5.72 -13.82
CA SER A 2 -8.31 5.63 -12.86
C SER A 2 -8.91 7.02 -12.66
N LYS A 3 -10.25 7.14 -12.62
CA LYS A 3 -10.95 8.43 -12.40
C LYS A 3 -10.41 9.19 -11.17
N SER A 4 -9.97 8.45 -10.15
CA SER A 4 -9.35 9.00 -8.94
C SER A 4 -7.99 9.69 -9.21
N ARG A 5 -7.18 9.17 -10.13
CA ARG A 5 -5.88 9.74 -10.47
C ARG A 5 -6.05 11.08 -11.18
N GLU A 6 -6.91 11.12 -12.19
CA GLU A 6 -7.21 12.34 -12.96
C GLU A 6 -7.73 13.47 -12.06
N VAL A 7 -8.60 13.15 -11.11
CA VAL A 7 -9.11 14.11 -10.12
C VAL A 7 -7.97 14.66 -9.24
N ILE A 8 -7.06 13.80 -8.78
CA ILE A 8 -5.92 14.24 -7.96
C ILE A 8 -4.95 15.09 -8.77
N GLU A 9 -4.67 14.72 -10.03
CA GLU A 9 -3.83 15.51 -10.95
C GLU A 9 -4.44 16.89 -11.19
N LYS A 10 -5.76 16.97 -11.40
CA LYS A 10 -6.47 18.24 -11.54
C LYS A 10 -6.36 19.09 -10.26
N HIS A 11 -6.55 18.48 -9.09
CA HIS A 11 -6.39 19.20 -7.81
C HIS A 11 -4.95 19.67 -7.57
N LEU A 12 -3.95 18.88 -7.98
CA LEU A 12 -2.55 19.26 -7.88
C LEU A 12 -2.27 20.46 -8.78
N LYS A 13 -2.74 20.43 -10.04
CA LYS A 13 -2.58 21.53 -10.99
C LYS A 13 -3.21 22.82 -10.46
N ASN A 14 -4.47 22.76 -10.00
CA ASN A 14 -5.14 23.93 -9.42
C ASN A 14 -4.39 24.46 -8.20
N ALA A 15 -3.90 23.58 -7.31
CA ALA A 15 -3.14 24.01 -6.13
C ALA A 15 -1.80 24.67 -6.51
N GLN A 16 -1.13 24.21 -7.57
CA GLN A 16 0.08 24.84 -8.11
C GLN A 16 -0.21 26.22 -8.70
N GLU A 17 -1.30 26.38 -9.46
CA GLU A 17 -1.73 27.66 -10.02
C GLU A 17 -2.03 28.68 -8.91
N HIS A 18 -2.79 28.27 -7.88
CA HIS A 18 -3.05 29.13 -6.72
C HIS A 18 -1.78 29.49 -5.96
N LEU A 19 -0.83 28.56 -5.81
CA LEU A 19 0.44 28.82 -5.16
C LEU A 19 1.28 29.81 -5.97
N ALA A 20 1.33 29.68 -7.29
CA ALA A 20 2.04 30.60 -8.17
C ALA A 20 1.43 32.01 -8.10
N ALA A 21 0.09 32.12 -8.19
CA ALA A 21 -0.62 33.39 -8.05
C ALA A 21 -0.37 34.03 -6.67
N ARG A 22 -0.42 33.24 -5.59
CA ARG A 22 -0.12 33.75 -4.24
C ARG A 22 1.33 34.20 -4.11
N THR A 23 2.27 33.45 -4.69
CA THR A 23 3.71 33.81 -4.67
C THR A 23 3.94 35.13 -5.38
N LYS A 24 3.33 35.35 -6.54
CA LYS A 24 3.38 36.62 -7.26
C LYS A 24 2.82 37.76 -6.41
N LEU A 25 1.64 37.58 -5.81
CA LEU A 25 1.04 38.58 -4.93
C LEU A 25 1.90 38.91 -3.70
N LEU A 26 2.58 37.92 -3.12
CA LEU A 26 3.51 38.16 -2.01
C LEU A 26 4.77 38.90 -2.48
N ALA A 27 5.26 38.63 -3.70
CA ALA A 27 6.37 39.35 -4.33
C ALA A 27 5.99 40.81 -4.64
N ASP A 28 4.79 41.06 -5.15
CA ASP A 28 4.27 42.41 -5.43
C ASP A 28 4.16 43.24 -4.14
N LYS A 29 3.86 42.59 -3.01
CA LYS A 29 3.89 43.20 -1.67
C LYS A 29 5.29 43.41 -1.10
N LYS A 30 6.35 43.09 -1.86
CA LYS A 30 7.75 43.20 -1.45
C LYS A 30 8.06 42.49 -0.13
N LEU A 31 7.33 41.41 0.16
CA LEU A 31 7.56 40.63 1.38
C LEU A 31 8.90 39.90 1.27
N ASP A 32 9.63 39.86 2.38
CA ASP A 32 10.86 39.10 2.43
C ASP A 32 10.57 37.57 2.40
N LYS A 33 11.62 36.77 2.19
CA LYS A 33 11.48 35.30 2.16
C LYS A 33 10.97 34.72 3.50
N LYS A 34 11.24 35.37 4.63
CA LYS A 34 10.82 34.91 5.97
C LYS A 34 9.33 35.19 6.20
N GLN A 35 8.85 36.35 5.78
CA GLN A 35 7.45 36.78 5.80
C GLN A 35 6.61 35.91 4.85
N THR A 36 7.13 35.63 3.65
CA THR A 36 6.48 34.70 2.71
C THR A 36 6.33 33.31 3.32
N LYS A 37 7.37 32.81 4.02
CA LYS A 37 7.30 31.52 4.74
C LYS A 37 6.36 31.55 5.95
N ARG A 38 6.09 32.72 6.53
CA ARG A 38 5.13 32.90 7.63
C ARG A 38 3.69 33.05 7.13
N ASP A 39 3.47 33.43 5.86
CA ASP A 39 2.14 33.58 5.27
C ASP A 39 1.34 32.28 5.36
N VAL A 40 0.26 32.32 6.14
CA VAL A 40 -0.57 31.13 6.43
C VAL A 40 -1.16 30.55 5.15
N THR A 41 -1.60 31.41 4.23
CA THR A 41 -2.22 30.99 2.96
C THR A 41 -1.21 30.27 2.06
N PHE A 42 -0.01 30.83 1.90
CA PHE A 42 1.09 30.19 1.17
C PHE A 42 1.43 28.81 1.77
N ARG A 43 1.57 28.71 3.09
CA ARG A 43 1.86 27.42 3.76
C ARG A 43 0.75 26.39 3.55
N LYS A 44 -0.53 26.80 3.65
CA LYS A 44 -1.69 25.92 3.40
C LYS A 44 -1.69 25.40 1.95
N LEU A 45 -1.45 26.27 0.97
CA LEU A 45 -1.36 25.88 -0.43
C LEU A 45 -0.18 24.92 -0.67
N GLN A 46 0.99 25.22 -0.10
CA GLN A 46 2.17 24.36 -0.21
C GLN A 46 1.93 22.97 0.40
N ALA A 47 1.21 22.90 1.53
CA ALA A 47 0.81 21.63 2.14
C ALA A 47 -0.16 20.83 1.24
N LEU A 48 -1.11 21.50 0.57
CA LEU A 48 -2.00 20.85 -0.39
C LEU A 48 -1.23 20.26 -1.59
N VAL A 49 -0.28 21.02 -2.16
CA VAL A 49 0.58 20.52 -3.25
C VAL A 49 1.31 19.25 -2.81
N ARG A 50 1.93 19.26 -1.62
CA ARG A 50 2.62 18.06 -1.07
C ARG A 50 1.66 16.90 -0.85
N LYS A 51 0.46 17.16 -0.32
CA LYS A 51 -0.56 16.13 -0.06
C LYS A 51 -0.98 15.42 -1.35
N TYR A 52 -1.30 16.17 -2.41
CA TYR A 52 -1.71 15.57 -3.68
C TYR A 52 -0.56 14.88 -4.40
N ALA A 53 0.65 15.44 -4.37
CA ALA A 53 1.85 14.79 -4.91
C ALA A 53 2.14 13.44 -4.23
N ASN A 54 2.09 13.39 -2.89
CA ASN A 54 2.27 12.14 -2.15
C ASN A 54 1.18 11.12 -2.48
N ARG A 55 -0.06 11.58 -2.71
CA ARG A 55 -1.17 10.69 -3.06
C ARG A 55 -1.02 10.11 -4.46
N LEU A 56 -0.51 10.88 -5.42
CA LEU A 56 -0.15 10.37 -6.75
C LEU A 56 0.96 9.32 -6.67
N ALA A 57 2.04 9.63 -5.95
CA ALA A 57 3.13 8.67 -5.75
C ALA A 57 2.65 7.37 -5.08
N SER A 58 1.66 7.45 -4.19
CA SER A 58 1.05 6.27 -3.56
C SER A 58 0.20 5.47 -4.55
N LEU A 59 -0.53 6.15 -5.45
CA LEU A 59 -1.28 5.48 -6.52
C LEU A 59 -0.36 4.78 -7.50
N ASP A 60 0.77 5.38 -7.88
CA ASP A 60 1.75 4.75 -8.77
C ASP A 60 2.33 3.47 -8.15
N LYS A 61 2.62 3.49 -6.84
CA LYS A 61 3.07 2.29 -6.10
C LYS A 61 2.01 1.18 -6.07
N LEU A 62 0.76 1.53 -5.81
CA LEU A 62 -0.34 0.57 -5.81
C LEU A 62 -0.52 -0.07 -7.19
N GLN A 63 -0.38 0.73 -8.25
CA GLN A 63 -0.48 0.25 -9.61
C GLN A 63 0.64 -0.74 -9.94
N ALA A 64 1.88 -0.48 -9.50
CA ALA A 64 2.99 -1.42 -9.64
C ALA A 64 2.76 -2.74 -8.88
N VAL A 65 2.22 -2.69 -7.66
CA VAL A 65 1.89 -3.91 -6.89
C VAL A 65 0.80 -4.73 -7.58
N LEU A 66 -0.21 -4.06 -8.14
CA LEU A 66 -1.28 -4.75 -8.87
C LEU A 66 -0.74 -5.46 -10.11
N THR A 67 0.14 -4.81 -10.88
CA THR A 67 0.76 -5.43 -12.05
C THR A 67 1.60 -6.65 -11.66
N ASP A 68 2.35 -6.58 -10.57
CA ASP A 68 3.13 -7.74 -10.07
C ASP A 68 2.23 -8.91 -9.64
N VAL A 69 1.11 -8.62 -8.98
CA VAL A 69 0.14 -9.64 -8.57
C VAL A 69 -0.51 -10.30 -9.79
N GLU A 70 -0.87 -9.52 -10.80
CA GLU A 70 -1.44 -10.03 -12.05
C GLU A 70 -0.44 -10.93 -12.80
N GLN A 71 0.83 -10.52 -12.86
CA GLN A 71 1.90 -11.33 -13.44
C GLN A 71 2.06 -12.66 -12.69
N ARG A 72 2.16 -12.64 -11.36
CA ARG A 72 2.26 -13.88 -10.55
C ARG A 72 1.04 -14.78 -10.72
N ARG A 73 -0.16 -14.22 -10.92
CA ARG A 73 -1.37 -15.01 -11.22
C ARG A 73 -1.28 -15.65 -12.60
N ALA A 74 -0.83 -14.92 -13.60
CA ALA A 74 -0.62 -15.43 -14.95
C ALA A 74 0.43 -16.54 -14.97
N GLU A 75 1.57 -16.37 -14.28
CA GLU A 75 2.62 -17.39 -14.13
C GLU A 75 2.09 -18.66 -13.47
N ARG A 76 1.32 -18.54 -12.38
CA ARG A 76 0.69 -19.70 -11.71
C ARG A 76 -0.34 -20.40 -12.59
N ALA A 77 -1.08 -19.66 -13.41
CA ALA A 77 -2.04 -20.22 -14.34
C ALA A 77 -1.36 -20.93 -15.52
N ALA A 78 -0.20 -20.43 -15.96
CA ALA A 78 0.63 -21.02 -17.01
C ALA A 78 1.51 -22.18 -16.52
N ALA A 79 1.71 -22.33 -15.21
CA ALA A 79 2.52 -23.41 -14.65
C ALA A 79 1.88 -24.78 -14.96
N PRO A 80 2.64 -25.72 -15.55
CA PRO A 80 2.12 -27.06 -15.86
C PRO A 80 1.72 -27.75 -14.55
N LYS A 81 0.51 -28.35 -14.54
CA LYS A 81 0.04 -29.17 -13.42
C LYS A 81 0.94 -30.40 -13.31
N VAL A 82 1.94 -30.35 -12.43
CA VAL A 82 2.75 -31.52 -12.10
C VAL A 82 1.81 -32.58 -11.52
N PRO A 83 1.69 -33.78 -12.13
CA PRO A 83 0.89 -34.84 -11.55
C PRO A 83 1.44 -35.16 -10.16
N LYS A 84 0.59 -35.06 -9.14
CA LYS A 84 0.95 -35.44 -7.77
C LYS A 84 1.26 -36.94 -7.77
N GLU A 85 2.55 -37.28 -7.78
CA GLU A 85 2.99 -38.62 -7.40
C GLU A 85 2.47 -38.88 -5.99
N LYS A 86 1.59 -39.87 -5.88
CA LYS A 86 1.08 -40.36 -4.60
C LYS A 86 2.25 -40.94 -3.81
N LYS A 87 2.91 -40.12 -2.99
CA LYS A 87 3.81 -40.64 -1.95
C LYS A 87 2.98 -41.57 -1.07
N LYS A 88 3.22 -42.88 -1.19
CA LYS A 88 2.67 -43.89 -0.27
C LYS A 88 3.00 -43.43 1.14
N ARG A 89 1.96 -43.15 1.93
CA ARG A 89 2.07 -42.90 3.36
C ARG A 89 2.65 -44.16 3.98
N VAL A 90 3.94 -44.13 4.34
CA VAL A 90 4.53 -45.19 5.17
C VAL A 90 3.85 -45.07 6.53
N VAL A 91 2.94 -45.99 6.81
CA VAL A 91 2.27 -46.11 8.11
C VAL A 91 3.31 -46.61 9.09
N ALA A 92 3.75 -45.77 10.02
CA ALA A 92 4.54 -46.21 11.15
C ALA A 92 3.70 -47.20 11.99
N PRO A 93 4.27 -48.33 12.44
CA PRO A 93 3.53 -49.31 13.21
C PRO A 93 3.11 -48.73 14.56
N ALA A 94 1.84 -48.94 14.92
CA ALA A 94 1.24 -48.48 16.16
C ALA A 94 1.97 -49.04 17.39
N PRO A 95 2.20 -48.23 18.46
CA PRO A 95 2.74 -48.75 19.70
C PRO A 95 1.71 -49.69 20.36
N LYS A 96 2.14 -50.93 20.61
CA LYS A 96 1.34 -51.93 21.34
C LYS A 96 1.00 -51.39 22.73
N ALA A 97 -0.29 -51.31 23.02
CA ALA A 97 -0.80 -51.14 24.38
C ALA A 97 -0.32 -52.31 25.25
N LYS A 98 0.44 -52.02 26.31
CA LYS A 98 0.58 -52.90 27.47
C LYS A 98 -0.21 -52.27 28.62
N GLY A 99 -1.34 -52.89 28.92
CA GLY A 99 -2.14 -52.59 30.10
C GLY A 99 -1.44 -53.01 31.39
N GLY A 100 -1.94 -52.51 32.52
CA GLY A 100 -1.57 -53.01 33.83
C GLY A 100 -1.87 -52.08 34.99
N GLY A 101 -3.14 -52.01 35.38
CA GLY A 101 -3.59 -51.94 36.78
C GLY A 101 -3.28 -50.67 37.60
N LYS A 102 -4.32 -49.85 37.84
CA LYS A 102 -4.42 -49.08 39.09
C LYS A 102 -5.72 -49.43 39.79
N LYS A 103 -5.55 -50.11 40.93
CA LYS A 103 -6.60 -50.58 41.83
C LYS A 103 -7.52 -49.45 42.28
N GLU A 104 -8.78 -49.84 42.43
CA GLU A 104 -9.88 -49.11 43.04
C GLU A 104 -9.51 -48.51 44.40
N LYS A 105 -10.09 -47.34 44.69
CA LYS A 105 -10.48 -46.95 46.05
C LYS A 105 -11.78 -46.14 45.96
N LYS A 106 -12.88 -46.77 46.38
CA LYS A 106 -14.12 -46.11 46.81
C LYS A 106 -14.22 -46.29 48.33
N ALA A 107 -14.74 -45.24 48.97
CA ALA A 107 -15.10 -45.08 50.38
C ALA A 107 -13.93 -45.05 51.38
#